data_AF-A0A645FSC8-F1
#
_entry.id   AF-A0A645FSC8-F1
#
_cell.length_a   1.000
_cell.length_b   1.000
_cell.length_c   1.000
_cell.angle_alpha   90.00
_cell.angle_beta   90.00
_cell.angle_gamma   90.00
#
_symmetry.space_group_name_H-M   'P 1'
#
loop_
_entity.id
_entity.type
_entity.pdbx_description
1 polymer ?
#
loop_
_entity_poly.entity_id
_entity_poly.type
_entity_poly.pdbx_seq_one_letter_code
_entity_poly.pdbx_strand_id
1 'polypeptide(L)'
;MDIKPLSISLLWGNFEIAEIRRKGKKFEIMTKAKWERDSMLSKQWQCLGWVDASGVLNQEFRQTITSILDHLERKEKRGELKPKEILSRYLRQGGGIISSLWGIPWEWPWLPKERGENWVNELGQWFYFLGDGQLSVVFPILEKAMVCASHSLLLSSVLKNSDLLCSNKLKPSGIRWNGQIIWLTTVSLEEDLRLFQSWLKNPEQFPIWTLPDHWQASGLDELNCRSHVNASLIEY
;
A
#
# COMPACT_ATOMS: atom_id res chain seq x y z
N MET A 1 14.75 20.67 24.78
CA MET A 1 13.73 20.17 23.84
C MET A 1 14.35 19.02 23.06
N ASP A 2 13.98 17.78 23.38
CA ASP A 2 14.43 16.62 22.60
C ASP A 2 13.68 16.57 21.27
N ILE A 3 14.45 16.61 20.18
CA ILE A 3 13.92 16.53 18.83
C ILE A 3 13.75 15.03 18.51
N LYS A 4 12.50 14.58 18.47
CA LYS A 4 12.14 13.17 18.27
C LYS A 4 12.59 12.63 16.90
N PRO A 5 12.96 11.34 16.81
CA PRO A 5 13.34 10.72 15.56
C PRO A 5 12.15 10.61 14.61
N LEU A 6 12.33 11.11 13.39
CA LEU A 6 11.39 11.01 12.28
C LEU A 6 12.06 10.20 11.16
N SER A 7 11.32 9.34 10.47
CA SER A 7 11.83 8.56 9.34
C SER A 7 10.85 8.55 8.17
N ILE A 8 11.39 8.73 6.97
CA ILE A 8 10.69 8.60 5.70
C ILE A 8 11.24 7.36 5.00
N SER A 9 10.40 6.38 4.73
CA SER A 9 10.76 5.18 3.97
C SER A 9 10.41 5.38 2.50
N LEU A 10 11.38 5.11 1.62
CA LEU A 10 11.22 5.11 0.18
C LEU A 10 11.06 3.67 -0.29
N LEU A 11 9.97 3.40 -1.02
CA LEU A 11 9.55 2.04 -1.36
C LEU A 11 9.48 1.85 -2.89
N TRP A 12 9.80 0.64 -3.34
CA TRP A 12 9.40 0.09 -4.64
C TRP A 12 8.40 -1.03 -4.38
N GLY A 13 7.11 -0.82 -4.71
CA GLY A 13 6.05 -1.71 -4.20
C GLY A 13 6.11 -1.79 -2.67
N ASN A 14 6.26 -2.99 -2.11
CA ASN A 14 6.43 -3.20 -0.66
C ASN A 14 7.91 -3.27 -0.20
N PHE A 15 8.87 -3.15 -1.12
CA PHE A 15 10.28 -3.22 -0.80
C PHE A 15 10.82 -1.84 -0.41
N GLU A 16 11.28 -1.70 0.84
CA GLU A 16 12.01 -0.50 1.25
C GLU A 16 13.38 -0.47 0.57
N ILE A 17 13.64 0.58 -0.20
CA ILE A 17 14.89 0.77 -0.97
C ILE A 17 15.79 1.86 -0.35
N ALA A 18 15.20 2.78 0.41
CA ALA A 18 15.93 3.80 1.16
C ALA A 18 15.12 4.33 2.35
N GLU A 19 15.81 4.95 3.30
CA GLU A 19 15.24 5.64 4.45
C GLU A 19 15.92 7.00 4.62
N ILE A 20 15.14 8.04 4.88
CA ILE A 20 15.63 9.34 5.36
C ILE A 20 15.25 9.44 6.82
N ARG A 21 16.22 9.53 7.72
CA ARG A 21 16.01 9.60 9.16
C ARG A 21 16.55 10.91 9.72
N ARG A 22 15.77 11.57 10.57
CA ARG A 22 16.25 12.70 11.37
C ARG A 22 16.85 12.20 12.68
N LYS A 23 18.11 12.56 12.94
CA LYS A 23 18.83 12.30 14.19
C LYS A 23 19.28 13.63 14.80
N GLY A 24 18.49 14.14 15.74
CA GLY A 24 18.69 15.47 16.32
C GLY A 24 18.55 16.58 15.27
N LYS A 25 19.65 17.30 15.00
CA LYS A 25 19.71 18.37 13.98
C LYS A 25 20.18 17.88 12.60
N LYS A 26 20.54 16.60 12.45
CA LYS A 26 21.06 16.04 11.20
C LYS A 26 20.03 15.13 10.54
N PHE A 27 20.09 15.03 9.21
CA PHE A 27 19.40 14.02 8.43
C PHE A 27 20.42 12.97 7.97
N GLU A 28 20.04 11.71 8.09
CA GLU A 28 20.78 10.55 7.60
C GLU A 28 19.95 9.97 6.45
N ILE A 29 20.51 9.92 5.26
CA ILE A 29 19.91 9.23 4.12
C ILE A 29 20.67 7.92 3.97
N MET A 30 19.98 6.80 3.83
CA MET A 30 20.61 5.50 3.67
C MET A 30 19.79 4.58 2.80
N THR A 31 20.46 3.69 2.09
CA THR A 31 19.80 2.61 1.36
C THR A 31 19.25 1.56 2.32
N LYS A 32 18.23 0.85 1.86
CA LYS A 32 17.63 -0.30 2.56
C LYS A 32 17.46 -1.42 1.55
N ALA A 33 17.88 -2.62 1.93
CA ALA A 33 17.71 -3.82 1.11
C ALA A 33 17.65 -5.07 2.00
N LYS A 34 16.98 -4.96 3.17
CA LYS A 34 16.86 -6.08 4.13
C LYS A 34 16.03 -7.25 3.61
N TRP A 35 15.26 -7.02 2.55
CA TRP A 35 14.45 -8.00 1.87
C TRP A 35 15.27 -8.88 0.91
N GLU A 36 16.48 -8.46 0.53
CA GLU A 36 17.36 -9.26 -0.32
C GLU A 36 18.07 -10.34 0.50
N ARG A 37 18.00 -11.58 0.02
CA ARG A 37 18.58 -12.75 0.69
C ARG A 37 20.05 -12.93 0.35
N ASP A 38 20.48 -12.46 -0.81
CA ASP A 38 21.90 -12.43 -1.17
C ASP A 38 22.64 -11.43 -0.27
N SER A 39 23.39 -11.96 0.70
CA SER A 39 24.15 -11.16 1.65
C SER A 39 25.26 -10.32 1.00
N MET A 40 25.79 -10.74 -0.16
CA MET A 40 26.82 -10.00 -0.89
C MET A 40 26.20 -8.78 -1.57
N LEU A 41 25.07 -8.95 -2.26
CA LEU A 41 24.31 -7.84 -2.85
C LEU A 41 23.81 -6.88 -1.76
N SER A 42 23.25 -7.41 -0.67
CA SER A 42 22.76 -6.59 0.44
C SER A 42 23.86 -5.73 1.06
N LYS A 43 25.08 -6.27 1.22
CA LYS A 43 26.25 -5.51 1.68
C LYS A 43 26.71 -4.48 0.65
N GLN A 44 26.78 -4.86 -0.62
CA GLN A 44 27.16 -3.96 -1.71
C GLN A 44 26.24 -2.75 -1.80
N TRP A 45 24.95 -2.95 -1.52
CA TRP A 45 23.96 -1.88 -1.56
C TRP A 45 23.93 -1.03 -0.30
N GLN A 46 24.71 -1.30 0.75
CA GLN A 46 24.77 -0.42 1.92
C GLN A 46 25.54 0.85 1.58
N CYS A 47 24.81 1.95 1.42
CA CYS A 47 25.36 3.25 1.05
C CYS A 47 24.65 4.36 1.84
N LEU A 48 25.43 5.37 2.24
CA LEU A 48 24.90 6.58 2.83
C LEU A 48 24.71 7.65 1.75
N GLY A 49 23.54 8.27 1.78
CA GLY A 49 23.19 9.41 0.96
C GLY A 49 23.55 10.71 1.65
N TRP A 50 23.96 11.70 0.88
CA TRP A 50 24.05 13.08 1.31
C TRP A 50 23.71 14.00 0.13
N VAL A 51 23.24 15.20 0.47
CA VAL A 51 22.82 16.21 -0.49
C VAL A 51 23.82 17.37 -0.41
N ASP A 52 24.33 17.80 -1.55
CA ASP A 52 25.24 18.94 -1.62
C ASP A 52 24.48 20.28 -1.56
N ALA A 53 25.21 21.40 -1.61
CA ALA A 53 24.61 22.73 -1.60
C ALA A 53 23.73 23.04 -2.84
N SER A 54 23.84 22.25 -3.91
CA SER A 54 23.00 22.36 -5.11
C SER A 54 21.69 21.56 -4.99
N GLY A 55 21.48 20.85 -3.89
CA GLY A 55 20.30 19.99 -3.70
C GLY A 55 20.44 18.63 -4.39
N VAL A 56 21.64 18.26 -4.85
CA VAL A 56 21.88 17.01 -5.59
C VAL A 56 22.38 15.92 -4.65
N LEU A 57 21.76 14.74 -4.74
CA LEU A 57 22.23 13.53 -4.06
C LEU A 57 23.57 13.07 -4.62
N ASN A 58 24.47 12.64 -3.73
CA ASN A 58 25.76 12.09 -4.12
C ASN A 58 25.62 10.95 -5.14
N GLN A 59 26.55 10.91 -6.10
CA GLN A 59 26.49 10.01 -7.24
C GLN A 59 26.46 8.54 -6.84
N GLU A 60 27.28 8.15 -5.86
CA GLU A 60 27.35 6.77 -5.35
C GLU A 60 25.98 6.29 -4.89
N PHE A 61 25.29 7.09 -4.04
CA PHE A 61 23.96 6.74 -3.57
C PHE A 61 22.96 6.58 -4.71
N ARG A 62 22.97 7.50 -5.69
CA ARG A 62 22.11 7.41 -6.88
C ARG A 62 22.37 6.13 -7.66
N GLN A 63 23.64 5.78 -7.90
CA GLN A 63 24.01 4.56 -8.60
C GLN A 63 23.57 3.30 -7.85
N THR A 64 23.71 3.28 -6.52
CA THR A 64 23.22 2.17 -5.70
C THR A 64 21.70 2.02 -5.80
N ILE A 65 20.94 3.12 -5.73
CA ILE A 65 19.49 3.08 -5.91
C ILE A 65 19.11 2.55 -7.29
N THR A 66 19.76 3.03 -8.36
CA THR A 66 19.55 2.51 -9.72
C THR A 66 19.82 1.01 -9.77
N SER A 67 20.92 0.53 -9.17
CA SER A 67 21.25 -0.90 -9.12
C SER A 67 20.19 -1.75 -8.42
N ILE A 68 19.62 -1.24 -7.31
CA ILE A 68 18.51 -1.89 -6.60
C ILE A 68 17.28 -1.98 -7.49
N LEU A 69 16.91 -0.88 -8.16
CA LEU A 69 15.75 -0.82 -9.06
C LEU A 69 15.91 -1.80 -10.24
N ASP A 70 17.07 -1.78 -10.91
CA ASP A 70 17.38 -2.70 -12.00
C ASP A 70 17.33 -4.16 -11.56
N HIS A 71 17.71 -4.45 -10.31
CA HIS A 71 17.62 -5.79 -9.76
C HIS A 71 16.16 -6.21 -9.56
N LEU A 72 15.32 -5.36 -8.96
CA LEU A 72 13.90 -5.62 -8.74
C LEU A 72 13.15 -5.82 -10.06
N GLU A 73 13.43 -5.01 -11.07
CA GLU A 73 12.86 -5.18 -12.41
C GLU A 73 13.29 -6.50 -13.06
N ARG A 74 14.54 -6.93 -12.86
CA ARG A 74 14.99 -8.25 -13.34
C ARG A 74 14.29 -9.39 -12.61
N LYS A 75 14.10 -9.30 -11.29
CA LYS A 75 13.35 -10.31 -10.52
C LYS A 75 11.92 -10.43 -11.03
N GLU A 76 11.26 -9.30 -11.29
CA GLU A 76 9.91 -9.31 -11.85
C GLU A 76 9.88 -10.00 -13.22
N LYS A 77 10.77 -9.60 -14.14
CA LYS A 77 10.85 -10.20 -15.49
C LYS A 77 11.15 -11.70 -15.46
N ARG A 78 11.84 -12.19 -14.43
CA ARG A 78 12.13 -13.61 -14.22
C ARG A 78 11.04 -14.36 -13.44
N GLY A 79 9.97 -13.68 -13.00
CA GLY A 79 8.91 -14.29 -12.19
C GLY A 79 9.35 -14.67 -10.77
N GLU A 80 10.40 -14.03 -10.24
CA GLU A 80 10.95 -14.31 -8.90
C GLU A 80 10.23 -13.53 -7.79
N LEU A 81 9.34 -12.59 -8.16
CA LEU A 81 8.53 -11.83 -7.22
C LEU A 81 7.25 -12.58 -6.88
N LYS A 82 6.87 -12.51 -5.61
CA LYS A 82 5.59 -13.06 -5.15
C LYS A 82 4.43 -12.24 -5.70
N PRO A 83 3.25 -12.84 -5.88
CA PRO A 83 2.05 -12.11 -6.30
C PRO A 83 1.79 -10.84 -5.48
N LYS A 84 1.89 -10.90 -4.14
CA LYS A 84 1.71 -9.71 -3.29
C LYS A 84 2.67 -8.56 -3.60
N GLU A 85 3.91 -8.87 -4.00
CA GLU A 85 4.94 -7.88 -4.31
C GLU A 85 4.63 -7.17 -5.64
N ILE A 86 4.23 -7.95 -6.66
CA ILE A 86 3.80 -7.44 -7.97
C ILE A 86 2.55 -6.56 -7.81
N LEU A 87 1.53 -7.03 -7.09
CA LEU A 87 0.31 -6.26 -6.87
C LEU A 87 0.58 -4.94 -6.13
N SER A 88 1.42 -4.99 -5.09
CA SER A 88 1.81 -3.80 -4.34
C SER A 88 2.47 -2.76 -5.24
N ARG A 89 3.27 -3.18 -6.21
CA ARG A 89 3.85 -2.28 -7.21
C ARG A 89 2.77 -1.63 -8.07
N TYR A 90 1.85 -2.39 -8.65
CA TYR A 90 0.78 -1.83 -9.48
C TYR A 90 -0.05 -0.81 -8.71
N LEU A 91 -0.46 -1.15 -7.48
CA LEU A 91 -1.26 -0.26 -6.64
C LEU A 91 -0.52 1.02 -6.24
N ARG A 92 0.80 0.96 -5.96
CA ARG A 92 1.58 2.17 -5.66
C ARG A 92 1.85 3.05 -6.87
N GLN A 93 2.04 2.45 -8.04
CA GLN A 93 2.18 3.21 -9.28
C GLN A 93 0.86 3.89 -9.64
N GLY A 94 -0.27 3.22 -9.38
CA GLY A 94 -1.61 3.74 -9.59
C GLY A 94 -1.92 4.15 -11.03
N GLY A 95 -1.20 3.60 -12.01
CA GLY A 95 -1.42 3.87 -13.42
C GLY A 95 -2.57 3.06 -14.02
N GLY A 96 -2.95 3.41 -15.25
CA GLY A 96 -3.94 2.67 -16.04
C GLY A 96 -5.29 2.58 -15.37
N ILE A 97 -5.87 1.38 -15.35
CA ILE A 97 -7.20 1.13 -14.79
C ILE A 97 -7.34 1.55 -13.33
N ILE A 98 -6.26 1.46 -12.51
CA ILE A 98 -6.32 1.86 -11.10
C ILE A 98 -6.65 3.34 -10.98
N SER A 99 -5.97 4.20 -11.75
CA SER A 99 -6.27 5.64 -11.75
C SER A 99 -7.69 5.95 -12.20
N SER A 100 -8.22 5.20 -13.17
CA SER A 100 -9.58 5.37 -13.67
C SER A 100 -10.64 4.91 -12.67
N LEU A 101 -10.35 3.87 -11.88
CA LEU A 101 -11.30 3.29 -10.92
C LEU A 101 -11.32 4.03 -9.59
N TRP A 102 -10.15 4.37 -9.05
CA TRP A 102 -10.02 4.84 -7.66
C TRP A 102 -9.30 6.18 -7.54
N GLY A 103 -8.74 6.71 -8.63
CA GLY A 103 -7.96 7.94 -8.65
C GLY A 103 -6.47 7.72 -8.40
N ILE A 104 -5.77 8.79 -8.03
CA ILE A 104 -4.31 8.75 -7.86
C ILE A 104 -3.93 8.18 -6.48
N PRO A 105 -2.80 7.46 -6.37
CA PRO A 105 -2.28 7.02 -5.07
C PRO A 105 -2.17 8.18 -4.09
N TRP A 106 -2.73 7.99 -2.90
CA TRP A 106 -2.71 8.94 -1.81
C TRP A 106 -1.80 8.42 -0.70
N GLU A 107 -0.90 9.28 -0.22
CA GLU A 107 0.05 8.89 0.82
C GLU A 107 -0.62 8.87 2.20
N TRP A 108 -0.51 7.71 2.87
CA TRP A 108 -0.89 7.57 4.27
C TRP A 108 -0.17 8.63 5.14
N PRO A 109 -0.87 9.29 6.08
CA PRO A 109 -0.27 10.37 6.85
C PRO A 109 0.91 9.87 7.69
N TRP A 110 1.97 10.68 7.70
CA TRP A 110 3.14 10.43 8.53
C TRP A 110 2.78 10.56 10.01
N LEU A 111 2.94 9.47 10.76
CA LEU A 111 2.69 9.45 12.20
C LEU A 111 4.00 9.19 12.97
N PRO A 112 4.29 9.92 14.06
CA PRO A 112 5.47 9.68 14.89
C PRO A 112 5.47 8.25 15.44
N LYS A 113 6.64 7.59 15.48
CA LYS A 113 6.81 6.20 15.94
C LYS A 113 6.24 5.93 17.35
N GLU A 114 6.25 6.93 18.23
CA GLU A 114 5.69 6.83 19.60
C GLU A 114 4.14 6.91 19.64
N ARG A 115 3.48 7.32 18.55
CA ARG A 115 2.03 7.13 18.33
C ARG A 115 1.73 5.86 17.54
N GLY A 116 2.77 5.07 17.22
CA GLY A 116 2.70 3.87 16.41
C GLY A 116 2.13 2.70 17.21
N GLU A 117 0.85 2.78 17.55
CA GLU A 117 0.10 1.57 17.88
C GLU A 117 0.17 0.62 16.67
N ASN A 118 0.24 -0.69 16.90
CA ASN A 118 0.47 -1.67 15.83
C ASN A 118 -0.52 -1.50 14.66
N TRP A 119 -1.78 -1.15 14.97
CA TRP A 119 -2.82 -0.90 13.97
C TRP A 119 -2.51 0.30 13.05
N VAL A 120 -1.77 1.31 13.49
CA VAL A 120 -1.35 2.44 12.65
C VAL A 120 -0.40 1.95 11.56
N ASN A 121 0.56 1.10 11.93
CA ASN A 121 1.52 0.54 10.99
C ASN A 121 0.82 -0.40 10.01
N GLU A 122 -0.16 -1.17 10.49
CA GLU A 122 -0.98 -2.08 9.67
C GLU A 122 -1.85 -1.31 8.67
N LEU A 123 -2.56 -0.26 9.10
CA LEU A 123 -3.30 0.64 8.20
C LEU A 123 -2.36 1.30 7.18
N GLY A 124 -1.14 1.69 7.58
CA GLY A 124 -0.13 2.21 6.67
C GLY A 124 0.33 1.22 5.57
N GLN A 125 0.00 -0.06 5.68
CA GLN A 125 0.25 -1.07 4.63
C GLN A 125 -0.90 -1.17 3.61
N TRP A 126 -2.03 -0.51 3.84
CA TRP A 126 -3.15 -0.48 2.90
C TRP A 126 -2.87 0.51 1.76
N PHE A 127 -3.71 0.46 0.73
CA PHE A 127 -3.58 1.35 -0.43
C PHE A 127 -4.72 2.35 -0.42
N TYR A 128 -4.35 3.62 -0.54
CA TYR A 128 -5.29 4.74 -0.48
C TYR A 128 -5.22 5.47 -1.82
N PHE A 129 -6.37 5.88 -2.33
CA PHE A 129 -6.49 6.56 -3.61
C PHE A 129 -7.43 7.75 -3.49
N LEU A 130 -7.09 8.86 -4.14
CA LEU A 130 -7.91 10.08 -4.18
C LEU A 130 -8.37 10.33 -5.61
N GLY A 131 -9.68 10.26 -5.83
CA GLY A 131 -10.33 10.56 -7.10
C GLY A 131 -11.60 11.36 -6.85
N ASP A 132 -11.86 12.40 -7.64
CA ASP A 132 -13.09 13.21 -7.57
C ASP A 132 -13.47 13.72 -6.16
N GLY A 133 -12.46 14.03 -5.33
CA GLY A 133 -12.66 14.48 -3.95
C GLY A 133 -13.03 13.38 -2.95
N GLN A 134 -13.08 12.12 -3.38
CA GLN A 134 -13.35 10.95 -2.56
C GLN A 134 -12.08 10.15 -2.32
N LEU A 135 -11.91 9.68 -1.08
CA LEU A 135 -10.87 8.73 -0.73
C LEU A 135 -11.41 7.30 -0.88
N SER A 136 -10.70 6.48 -1.66
CA SER A 136 -10.93 5.05 -1.79
C SER A 136 -9.84 4.28 -1.05
N VAL A 137 -10.22 3.24 -0.32
CA VAL A 137 -9.30 2.40 0.45
C VAL A 137 -9.35 0.99 -0.08
N VAL A 138 -8.20 0.44 -0.45
CA VAL A 138 -8.04 -0.89 -1.04
C VAL A 138 -7.20 -1.75 -0.13
N PHE A 139 -7.74 -2.91 0.22
CA PHE A 139 -7.10 -3.92 1.05
C PHE A 139 -6.94 -5.23 0.25
N PRO A 140 -5.71 -5.56 -0.20
CA PRO A 140 -5.48 -6.78 -0.96
C PRO A 140 -5.54 -8.04 -0.10
N ILE A 141 -6.29 -9.04 -0.57
CA ILE A 141 -6.47 -10.36 0.04
C ILE A 141 -6.10 -11.43 -0.98
N LEU A 142 -4.84 -11.89 -0.92
CA LEU A 142 -4.31 -12.92 -1.84
C LEU A 142 -4.06 -14.27 -1.16
N GLU A 143 -4.29 -14.35 0.14
CA GLU A 143 -4.16 -15.56 0.94
C GLU A 143 -5.04 -15.43 2.19
N LYS A 144 -5.41 -16.57 2.81
CA LYS A 144 -6.12 -16.63 4.10
C LYS A 144 -7.34 -15.69 4.17
N ALA A 145 -8.23 -15.79 3.18
CA ALA A 145 -9.37 -14.89 2.96
C ALA A 145 -10.10 -14.48 4.24
N MET A 146 -10.57 -15.46 5.02
CA MET A 146 -11.33 -15.23 6.25
C MET A 146 -10.55 -14.45 7.32
N VAL A 147 -9.25 -14.75 7.48
CA VAL A 147 -8.39 -14.07 8.46
C VAL A 147 -8.18 -12.62 8.05
N CYS A 148 -7.85 -12.39 6.78
CA CYS A 148 -7.64 -11.06 6.24
C CYS A 148 -8.93 -10.22 6.26
N ALA A 149 -10.08 -10.80 5.89
CA ALA A 149 -11.38 -10.14 5.95
C ALA A 149 -11.74 -9.72 7.38
N SER A 150 -11.62 -10.64 8.34
CA SER A 150 -11.87 -10.35 9.77
C SER A 150 -10.95 -9.23 10.29
N HIS A 151 -9.67 -9.30 9.92
CA HIS A 151 -8.69 -8.29 10.31
C HIS A 151 -8.99 -6.91 9.69
N SER A 152 -9.38 -6.88 8.42
CA SER A 152 -9.79 -5.65 7.75
C SER A 152 -11.04 -5.02 8.38
N LEU A 153 -11.97 -5.85 8.87
CA LEU A 153 -13.17 -5.36 9.56
C LEU A 153 -12.80 -4.66 10.86
N LEU A 154 -11.92 -5.26 11.67
CA LEU A 154 -11.41 -4.65 12.90
C LEU A 154 -10.71 -3.32 12.62
N LEU A 155 -9.77 -3.30 11.67
CA LEU A 155 -9.03 -2.10 11.30
C LEU A 155 -9.92 -1.03 10.66
N SER A 156 -10.97 -1.41 9.92
CA SER A 156 -11.93 -0.45 9.36
C SER A 156 -12.68 0.31 10.44
N SER A 157 -13.01 -0.35 11.57
CA SER A 157 -13.64 0.29 12.72
C SER A 157 -12.70 1.32 13.34
N VAL A 158 -11.42 0.98 13.50
CA VAL A 158 -10.41 1.92 13.99
C VAL A 158 -10.29 3.11 13.03
N LEU A 159 -10.21 2.85 11.72
CA LEU A 159 -10.11 3.89 10.70
C LEU A 159 -11.30 4.85 10.73
N LYS A 160 -12.53 4.34 10.85
CA LYS A 160 -13.79 5.13 10.92
C LYS A 160 -13.86 6.04 12.14
N ASN A 161 -13.33 5.58 13.27
CA ASN A 161 -13.33 6.32 14.52
C ASN A 161 -12.08 7.19 14.70
N SER A 162 -11.16 7.18 13.73
CA SER A 162 -9.93 7.96 13.77
C SER A 162 -10.02 9.19 12.88
N ASP A 163 -9.38 10.28 13.30
CA ASP A 163 -9.22 11.47 12.46
C ASP A 163 -8.09 11.31 11.42
N LEU A 164 -7.52 10.12 11.24
CA LEU A 164 -6.32 9.94 10.41
C LEU A 164 -6.53 10.34 8.96
N LEU A 165 -7.70 10.03 8.41
CA LEU A 165 -8.06 10.39 7.03
C LEU A 165 -8.52 11.85 6.90
N CYS A 166 -8.92 12.49 8.01
CA CYS A 166 -9.51 13.83 8.05
C CYS A 166 -8.56 14.91 8.59
N SER A 167 -7.42 14.52 9.18
CA SER A 167 -6.57 15.41 10.00
C SER A 167 -5.61 16.31 9.23
N ASN A 168 -5.70 16.35 7.90
CA ASN A 168 -4.75 17.15 7.13
C ASN A 168 -5.11 18.64 7.15
N LYS A 169 -4.68 19.35 8.20
CA LYS A 169 -4.77 20.82 8.33
C LYS A 169 -4.06 21.59 7.19
N LEU A 170 -3.36 20.88 6.29
CA LEU A 170 -2.58 21.43 5.17
C LEU A 170 -3.22 21.19 3.79
N LYS A 171 -4.37 20.49 3.68
CA LYS A 171 -5.11 20.30 2.41
C LYS A 171 -6.57 20.72 2.59
N PRO A 172 -7.20 21.32 1.56
CA PRO A 172 -8.51 21.96 1.71
C PRO A 172 -9.58 20.95 2.15
N SER A 173 -10.42 21.42 3.07
CA SER A 173 -11.63 20.78 3.55
C SER A 173 -12.50 20.30 2.38
N GLY A 174 -12.53 19.00 2.12
CA GLY A 174 -13.30 18.44 1.01
C GLY A 174 -13.09 16.95 0.76
N ILE A 175 -11.98 16.38 1.21
CA ILE A 175 -11.71 14.93 1.11
C ILE A 175 -12.70 14.18 2.02
N ARG A 176 -13.54 13.33 1.42
CA ARG A 176 -14.45 12.46 2.17
C ARG A 176 -14.12 11.01 1.88
N TRP A 177 -13.87 10.25 2.94
CA TRP A 177 -13.92 8.79 2.83
C TRP A 177 -15.37 8.33 2.98
N ASN A 178 -15.83 7.49 2.07
CA ASN A 178 -17.21 6.97 2.07
C ASN A 178 -17.41 5.78 3.02
N GLY A 179 -16.38 5.40 3.78
CA GLY A 179 -16.46 4.30 4.75
C GLY A 179 -16.32 2.90 4.14
N GLN A 180 -16.06 2.80 2.83
CA GLN A 180 -15.84 1.52 2.15
C GLN A 180 -14.38 1.10 2.17
N ILE A 181 -14.15 -0.21 2.34
CA ILE A 181 -12.87 -0.89 2.18
C ILE A 181 -13.01 -1.89 1.04
N ILE A 182 -12.36 -1.62 -0.09
CA ILE A 182 -12.36 -2.50 -1.25
C ILE A 182 -11.50 -3.72 -0.94
N TRP A 183 -12.10 -4.92 -0.92
CA TRP A 183 -11.37 -6.18 -0.88
C TRP A 183 -10.95 -6.56 -2.28
N LEU A 184 -9.65 -6.44 -2.55
CA LEU A 184 -9.07 -6.83 -3.83
C LEU A 184 -8.50 -8.23 -3.74
N THR A 185 -9.06 -9.18 -4.47
CA THR A 185 -8.78 -10.61 -4.31
C THR A 185 -8.57 -11.35 -5.63
N THR A 186 -8.25 -12.63 -5.58
CA THR A 186 -8.18 -13.52 -6.75
C THR A 186 -9.49 -14.29 -6.92
N VAL A 187 -9.75 -14.78 -8.14
CA VAL A 187 -10.94 -15.60 -8.44
C VAL A 187 -11.07 -16.78 -7.46
N SER A 188 -9.96 -17.41 -7.11
CA SER A 188 -9.90 -18.55 -6.19
C SER A 188 -10.35 -18.27 -4.75
N LEU A 189 -10.33 -17.01 -4.31
CA LEU A 189 -10.68 -16.60 -2.94
C LEU A 189 -11.97 -15.77 -2.88
N GLU A 190 -12.56 -15.45 -4.04
CA GLU A 190 -13.74 -14.61 -4.14
C GLU A 190 -14.93 -15.22 -3.39
N GLU A 191 -15.18 -16.52 -3.54
CA GLU A 191 -16.34 -17.17 -2.94
C GLU A 191 -16.24 -17.25 -1.41
N ASP A 192 -15.04 -17.49 -0.86
CA ASP A 192 -14.79 -17.43 0.58
C ASP A 192 -15.10 -16.03 1.14
N LEU A 193 -14.70 -14.98 0.42
CA LEU A 193 -14.98 -13.60 0.80
C LEU A 193 -16.45 -13.23 0.66
N ARG A 194 -17.16 -13.74 -0.35
CA ARG A 194 -18.62 -13.55 -0.51
C ARG A 194 -19.39 -14.22 0.63
N LEU A 195 -19.03 -15.46 0.97
CA LEU A 195 -19.63 -16.16 2.11
C LEU A 195 -19.40 -15.37 3.40
N PHE A 196 -18.19 -14.88 3.64
CA PHE A 196 -17.90 -14.00 4.78
C PHE A 196 -18.73 -12.70 4.73
N GLN A 197 -18.79 -12.04 3.57
CA GLN A 197 -19.52 -10.80 3.35
C GLN A 197 -21.02 -10.98 3.63
N SER A 198 -21.59 -12.15 3.32
CA SER A 198 -23.00 -12.48 3.59
C SER A 198 -23.37 -12.47 5.08
N TRP A 199 -22.37 -12.61 5.96
CA TRP A 199 -22.56 -12.55 7.41
C TRP A 199 -22.43 -11.12 7.98
N LEU A 200 -22.04 -10.16 7.15
CA LEU A 200 -21.90 -8.78 7.56
C LEU A 200 -23.24 -8.07 7.59
N LYS A 201 -23.46 -7.24 8.60
CA LYS A 201 -24.64 -6.37 8.69
C LYS A 201 -24.72 -5.36 7.53
N ASN A 202 -23.56 -4.90 7.06
CA ASN A 202 -23.41 -3.86 6.04
C ASN A 202 -22.42 -4.35 4.96
N PRO A 203 -22.80 -5.33 4.12
CA PRO A 203 -21.91 -5.94 3.13
C PRO A 203 -21.37 -4.94 2.11
N GLU A 204 -22.13 -3.89 1.79
CA GLU A 204 -21.77 -2.82 0.86
C GLU A 204 -20.58 -1.97 1.31
N GLN A 205 -20.16 -2.07 2.58
CA GLN A 205 -18.94 -1.44 3.09
C GLN A 205 -17.67 -2.17 2.66
N PHE A 206 -17.78 -3.41 2.18
CA PHE A 206 -16.65 -4.25 1.81
C PHE A 206 -16.79 -4.80 0.38
N PRO A 207 -16.87 -3.92 -0.66
CA PRO A 207 -17.02 -4.38 -2.02
C PRO A 207 -15.85 -5.27 -2.45
N ILE A 208 -16.16 -6.38 -3.12
CA ILE A 208 -15.18 -7.36 -3.60
C ILE A 208 -14.85 -7.07 -5.06
N TRP A 209 -13.57 -6.86 -5.32
CA TRP A 209 -12.97 -6.72 -6.64
C TRP A 209 -12.06 -7.90 -6.91
N THR A 210 -12.19 -8.48 -8.09
CA THR A 210 -11.46 -9.70 -8.45
C THR A 210 -10.42 -9.39 -9.53
N LEU A 211 -9.18 -9.83 -9.26
CA LEU A 211 -8.08 -9.82 -10.20
C LEU A 211 -8.29 -10.91 -11.26
N PRO A 212 -8.09 -10.63 -12.56
CA PRO A 212 -8.18 -11.64 -13.61
C PRO A 212 -7.04 -12.67 -13.46
N ASP A 213 -7.24 -13.94 -13.84
CA ASP A 213 -6.23 -15.00 -13.58
C ASP A 213 -4.83 -14.71 -14.13
N HIS A 214 -4.75 -13.93 -15.21
CA HIS A 214 -3.53 -13.57 -15.92
C HIS A 214 -2.97 -12.19 -15.54
N TRP A 215 -3.42 -11.63 -14.41
CA TRP A 215 -3.09 -10.27 -13.99
C TRP A 215 -1.59 -10.00 -13.79
N GLN A 216 -0.82 -11.04 -13.43
CA GLN A 216 0.63 -10.90 -13.23
C GLN A 216 1.39 -10.68 -14.54
N ALA A 217 0.86 -11.20 -15.65
CA ALA A 217 1.51 -11.14 -16.97
C ALA A 217 1.02 -9.95 -17.82
N SER A 218 -0.28 -9.64 -17.74
CA SER A 218 -0.96 -8.65 -18.59
C SER A 218 -1.31 -7.35 -17.87
N GLY A 219 -1.11 -7.28 -16.56
CA GLY A 219 -1.51 -6.14 -15.75
C GLY A 219 -2.94 -6.27 -15.24
N LEU A 220 -3.59 -5.13 -15.01
CA LEU A 220 -4.83 -5.07 -14.23
C LEU A 220 -6.07 -4.71 -15.05
N ASP A 221 -5.95 -4.59 -16.37
CA ASP A 221 -6.94 -3.92 -17.23
C ASP A 221 -8.35 -4.54 -17.21
N GLU A 222 -8.48 -5.80 -16.80
CA GLU A 222 -9.75 -6.51 -16.65
C GLU A 222 -10.26 -6.59 -15.19
N LEU A 223 -9.84 -5.65 -14.33
CA LEU A 223 -10.34 -5.58 -12.95
C LEU A 223 -11.86 -5.38 -12.96
N ASN A 224 -12.58 -6.27 -12.26
CA ASN A 224 -14.04 -6.24 -12.23
C ASN A 224 -14.56 -6.22 -10.79
N CYS A 225 -15.55 -5.36 -10.54
CA CYS A 225 -16.32 -5.36 -9.31
C CYS A 225 -17.51 -6.31 -9.45
N ARG A 226 -17.59 -7.34 -8.63
CA ARG A 226 -18.71 -8.29 -8.65
C ARG A 226 -19.59 -8.21 -7.40
N SER A 227 -19.55 -7.06 -6.72
CA SER A 227 -20.24 -6.82 -5.44
C SER A 227 -21.78 -6.82 -5.50
N HIS A 228 -22.41 -7.26 -6.59
CA HIS A 228 -23.86 -7.38 -6.65
C HIS A 228 -24.29 -8.68 -5.97
N VAL A 229 -24.50 -8.61 -4.66
CA VAL A 229 -25.47 -9.48 -4.00
C VAL A 229 -26.82 -9.11 -4.60
N ASN A 230 -27.39 -9.99 -5.43
CA ASN A 230 -28.79 -9.88 -5.83
C ASN A 230 -29.63 -9.89 -4.55
N ALA A 231 -30.14 -8.72 -4.15
CA ALA A 231 -31.05 -8.55 -3.02
C ALA A 231 -32.45 -9.17 -3.27
N SER A 232 -32.59 -10.07 -4.25
CA SER A 232 -33.87 -10.60 -4.72
C SER A 232 -34.12 -12.07 -4.34
N LEU A 233 -33.41 -12.63 -3.34
CA LEU A 233 -33.60 -14.04 -2.94
C LEU A 233 -33.73 -14.27 -1.43
N ILE A 234 -34.13 -13.27 -0.65
CA ILE A 234 -34.65 -13.50 0.70
C ILE A 234 -36.01 -12.81 0.81
N GLU A 235 -37.02 -13.45 0.23
CA GLU A 235 -38.40 -13.26 0.67
C GLU A 235 -38.65 -14.24 1.82
N TYR A 236 -39.09 -13.70 2.95
CA TYR A 236 -39.48 -14.43 4.17
C TYR A 236 -40.78 -15.21 3.97
#